data_AF-A0A8T5PJH4-F1
#
_entry.id   AF-A0A8T5PJH4-F1
#
_cell.length_a   1.000
_cell.length_b   1.000
_cell.length_c   1.000
_cell.angle_alpha   90.00
_cell.angle_beta   90.00
_cell.angle_gamma   90.00
#
_symmetry.space_group_name_H-M   'P 1'
#
loop_
_entity.id
_entity.type
_entity.pdbx_description
1 polymer ?
#
loop_
_entity_poly.entity_id
_entity_poly.type
_entity_poly.pdbx_seq_one_letter_code
_entity_poly.pdbx_strand_id
1 'polypeptide(L)'
;MSANAPPSSMELEIYLDKTVEQNAEVYFEKAKKAKKKSEGALKALEETKKKLEKLESEKEKELEKIEKKSVEKKQRKKEWYEKFHWFISSEGFLCIGGRDATSNEIVIKKHTEEKDLVLHTDMAGSPFFVIKDGQKASEETIKEAAQATASYSKAWKLGLSVLDVFYVKPEQVSKKAKSGEFMPKGAFMVYGKTSYLRPNLEMAIGIRGEQIIGGPVSAVKKNAEKFVTVVPGKLKKSDVAKKIRKKIGGDLDEIERFLPSGGCNLK
;
A
#
# COMPACT_ATOMS: atom_id res chain seq x y z
N MET A 1 2.00 9.96 51.20
CA MET A 1 0.70 10.60 50.92
C MET A 1 -0.16 10.42 52.16
N SER A 2 -0.43 11.52 52.86
CA SER A 2 -1.11 11.53 54.16
C SER A 2 -2.58 11.18 53.95
N ALA A 3 -3.04 10.10 54.58
CA ALA A 3 -4.47 9.82 54.72
C ALA A 3 -5.00 10.83 55.75
N ASN A 4 -5.78 11.82 55.30
CA ASN A 4 -6.49 12.71 56.22
C ASN A 4 -7.38 11.85 57.12
N ALA A 5 -7.08 11.85 58.42
CA ALA A 5 -7.97 11.29 59.43
C ALA A 5 -9.34 11.98 59.32
N PRO A 6 -10.46 11.24 59.43
CA PRO A 6 -11.77 11.86 59.42
C PRO A 6 -11.87 12.86 60.58
N PRO A 7 -12.51 14.03 60.39
CA PRO A 7 -12.64 15.04 61.44
C PRO A 7 -13.34 14.45 62.68
N SER A 8 -12.84 14.81 63.86
CA SER A 8 -13.27 14.32 65.18
C SER A 8 -14.72 14.70 65.56
N SER A 9 -15.34 15.62 64.81
CA SER A 9 -16.73 16.04 65.00
C SER A 9 -17.45 16.16 63.65
N MET A 10 -18.66 15.60 63.57
CA MET A 10 -19.57 15.77 62.43
C MET A 10 -20.58 16.87 62.75
N GLU A 11 -20.58 17.92 61.94
CA GLU A 11 -21.67 18.90 61.92
C GLU A 11 -22.80 18.38 61.02
N LEU A 12 -24.02 18.35 61.55
CA LEU A 12 -25.21 17.89 60.83
C LEU A 12 -26.23 19.04 60.72
N GLU A 13 -26.71 19.25 59.51
CA GLU A 13 -27.82 20.18 59.23
C GLU A 13 -29.15 19.52 59.61
N ILE A 14 -29.84 20.10 60.59
CA ILE A 14 -31.16 19.63 61.02
C ILE A 14 -32.24 20.51 60.42
N TYR A 15 -33.24 19.87 59.81
CA TYR A 15 -34.41 20.52 59.28
C TYR A 15 -35.42 20.72 60.42
N LEU A 16 -35.69 21.98 60.78
CA LEU A 16 -36.56 22.36 61.91
C LEU A 16 -38.05 22.08 61.66
N ASP A 17 -38.43 21.88 60.41
CA ASP A 17 -39.78 21.47 59.98
C ASP A 17 -40.01 19.95 60.05
N LYS A 18 -39.03 19.19 60.55
CA LYS A 18 -39.06 17.71 60.64
C LYS A 18 -38.78 17.21 62.05
N THR A 19 -39.31 16.03 62.37
CA THR A 19 -38.98 15.35 63.63
C THR A 19 -37.54 14.83 63.64
N VAL A 20 -37.05 14.45 64.82
CA VAL A 20 -35.71 13.88 64.99
C VAL A 20 -35.54 12.61 64.15
N GLU A 21 -36.57 11.75 64.14
CA GLU A 21 -36.62 10.51 63.36
C GLU A 21 -36.61 10.79 61.86
N GLN A 22 -37.35 11.80 61.42
CA GLN A 22 -37.37 12.22 60.00
C GLN A 22 -36.04 12.80 59.54
N ASN A 23 -35.33 13.53 60.40
CA ASN A 23 -33.97 14.00 60.13
C ASN A 23 -32.98 12.82 60.04
N ALA A 24 -33.05 11.86 60.97
CA ALA A 24 -32.22 10.65 60.93
C ALA A 24 -32.43 9.83 59.63
N GLU A 25 -33.69 9.69 59.19
CA GLU A 25 -34.05 8.97 57.96
C GLU A 25 -33.44 9.64 56.71
N VAL A 26 -33.41 10.98 56.65
CA VAL A 26 -32.78 11.71 55.53
C VAL A 26 -31.29 11.39 55.43
N TYR A 27 -30.57 11.35 56.55
CA TYR A 27 -29.15 11.02 56.57
C TYR A 27 -28.89 9.54 56.27
N PHE A 28 -29.77 8.65 56.74
CA PHE A 28 -29.72 7.22 56.41
C PHE A 28 -29.89 6.98 54.91
N GLU A 29 -30.89 7.61 54.29
CA GLU A 29 -31.12 7.50 52.84
C GLU A 29 -30.00 8.16 52.01
N LYS A 30 -29.41 9.28 52.48
CA LYS A 30 -28.20 9.87 51.87
C LYS A 30 -27.02 8.89 51.92
N ALA A 31 -26.75 8.28 53.07
CA ALA A 31 -25.67 7.31 53.23
C ALA A 31 -25.88 6.07 52.35
N LYS A 32 -27.11 5.54 52.29
CA LYS A 32 -27.48 4.40 51.43
C LYS A 32 -27.32 4.72 49.95
N LYS A 33 -27.72 5.91 49.49
CA LYS A 33 -27.49 6.37 48.11
C LYS A 33 -26.00 6.53 47.79
N ALA A 34 -25.22 7.10 48.71
CA ALA A 34 -23.77 7.24 48.55
C ALA A 34 -23.08 5.86 48.46
N LYS A 35 -23.48 4.91 49.32
CA LYS A 35 -22.99 3.53 49.29
C LYS A 35 -23.28 2.85 47.94
N LYS A 36 -24.53 2.92 47.45
CA LYS A 36 -24.92 2.34 46.16
C LYS A 36 -24.16 2.96 44.98
N LYS A 37 -23.91 4.28 45.00
CA LYS A 37 -23.09 4.97 43.98
C LYS A 37 -21.63 4.53 44.04
N SER A 38 -21.06 4.37 45.24
CA SER A 38 -19.70 3.90 45.44
C SER A 38 -19.51 2.48 44.90
N GLU A 39 -20.45 1.57 45.20
CA GLU A 39 -20.46 0.20 44.68
C GLU A 39 -20.53 0.17 43.14
N GLY A 40 -21.35 1.02 42.52
CA GLY A 40 -21.44 1.15 41.07
C GLY A 40 -20.14 1.69 40.44
N ALA A 41 -19.52 2.69 41.05
CA ALA A 41 -18.25 3.26 40.59
C ALA A 41 -17.10 2.24 40.69
N LEU A 42 -17.06 1.45 41.76
CA LEU A 42 -16.06 0.39 41.93
C LEU A 42 -16.17 -0.68 40.84
N LYS A 43 -17.39 -1.11 40.49
CA LYS A 43 -17.62 -2.07 39.39
C LYS A 43 -17.17 -1.51 38.04
N ALA A 44 -17.54 -0.28 37.70
CA ALA A 44 -17.12 0.36 36.45
C ALA A 44 -15.59 0.51 36.35
N LEU A 45 -14.93 0.78 37.47
CA LEU A 45 -13.47 0.87 37.56
C LEU A 45 -12.81 -0.49 37.33
N GLU A 46 -13.38 -1.56 37.88
CA GLU A 46 -12.90 -2.93 37.67
C GLU A 46 -13.05 -3.37 36.21
N GLU A 47 -14.19 -3.09 35.57
CA GLU A 47 -14.42 -3.38 34.15
C GLU A 47 -13.44 -2.60 33.25
N THR A 48 -13.20 -1.33 33.56
CA THR A 48 -12.25 -0.50 32.82
C THR A 48 -10.83 -1.03 32.93
N LYS A 49 -10.40 -1.46 34.13
CA LYS A 49 -9.09 -2.09 34.34
C LYS A 49 -8.92 -3.38 33.54
N LYS A 50 -9.91 -4.28 33.57
CA LYS A 50 -9.89 -5.53 32.78
C LYS A 50 -9.80 -5.24 31.28
N LYS A 51 -10.50 -4.20 30.81
CA LYS A 51 -10.44 -3.78 29.39
C LYS A 51 -9.07 -3.21 29.02
N LEU A 52 -8.45 -2.44 29.93
CA LEU A 52 -7.11 -1.89 29.75
C LEU A 52 -6.07 -3.02 29.65
N GLU A 53 -6.08 -3.97 30.59
CA GLU A 53 -5.16 -5.13 30.58
C GLU A 53 -5.29 -5.95 29.30
N LYS A 54 -6.53 -6.15 28.82
CA LYS A 54 -6.76 -6.86 27.56
C LYS A 54 -6.18 -6.11 26.36
N LEU A 55 -6.39 -4.80 26.28
CA LEU A 55 -5.84 -3.96 25.21
C LEU A 55 -4.31 -3.90 25.26
N GLU A 56 -3.71 -3.84 26.45
CA GLU A 56 -2.26 -3.86 26.63
C GLU A 56 -1.68 -5.21 26.20
N SER A 57 -2.28 -6.34 26.58
CA SER A 57 -1.88 -7.67 26.11
C SER A 57 -2.02 -7.83 24.58
N GLU A 58 -3.08 -7.29 23.99
CA GLU A 58 -3.27 -7.29 22.53
C GLU A 58 -2.18 -6.46 21.83
N LYS A 59 -1.87 -5.27 22.36
CA LYS A 59 -0.81 -4.39 21.85
C LYS A 59 0.57 -5.03 21.96
N GLU A 60 0.89 -5.67 23.08
CA GLU A 60 2.17 -6.35 23.28
C GLU A 60 2.34 -7.54 22.33
N LYS A 61 1.29 -8.34 22.13
CA LYS A 61 1.27 -9.40 21.11
C LYS A 61 1.41 -8.87 19.68
N GLU A 62 0.90 -7.68 19.40
CA GLU A 62 1.05 -7.03 18.10
C GLU A 62 2.50 -6.52 17.90
N LEU A 63 3.08 -5.91 18.92
CA LEU A 63 4.48 -5.47 18.93
C LEU A 63 5.45 -6.63 18.77
N GLU A 64 5.27 -7.73 19.51
CA GLU A 64 6.08 -8.94 19.34
C GLU A 64 5.97 -9.52 17.93
N LYS A 65 4.79 -9.47 17.30
CA LYS A 65 4.62 -9.92 15.91
C LYS A 65 5.32 -9.00 14.92
N ILE A 66 5.40 -7.70 15.21
CA ILE A 66 6.14 -6.72 14.40
C ILE A 66 7.64 -6.96 14.53
N GLU A 67 8.13 -7.18 15.75
CA GLU A 67 9.54 -7.48 16.02
C GLU A 67 9.99 -8.83 15.45
N LYS A 68 9.20 -9.90 15.63
CA LYS A 68 9.51 -11.20 15.02
C LYS A 68 9.57 -11.11 13.48
N LYS A 69 8.67 -10.34 12.86
CA LYS A 69 8.73 -10.06 11.41
C LYS A 69 9.92 -9.20 10.99
N SER A 70 10.37 -8.27 11.82
CA SER A 70 11.54 -7.43 11.49
C SER A 70 12.85 -8.21 11.60
N VAL A 71 12.91 -9.19 12.52
CA VAL A 71 14.06 -10.09 12.72
C VAL A 71 14.08 -11.23 11.69
N GLU A 72 12.93 -11.78 11.29
CA GLU A 72 12.83 -12.82 10.25
C GLU A 72 13.01 -12.29 8.83
N LYS A 73 12.86 -10.98 8.60
CA LYS A 73 13.35 -10.31 7.39
C LYS A 73 14.89 -10.31 7.42
N LYS A 74 15.52 -11.48 7.29
CA LYS A 74 16.87 -11.62 6.73
C LYS A 74 16.89 -10.72 5.51
N GLN A 75 17.58 -9.58 5.60
CA GLN A 75 17.57 -8.55 4.57
C GLN A 75 18.11 -9.17 3.28
N ARG A 76 17.20 -9.68 2.45
CA ARG A 76 17.51 -9.97 1.06
C ARG A 76 18.15 -8.71 0.49
N LYS A 77 19.34 -8.86 -0.06
CA LYS A 77 20.02 -7.76 -0.75
C LYS A 77 19.08 -7.32 -1.88
N LYS A 78 18.51 -6.12 -1.73
CA LYS A 78 17.60 -5.57 -2.73
C LYS A 78 18.36 -5.36 -4.02
N GLU A 79 17.78 -5.84 -5.11
CA GLU A 79 18.37 -5.60 -6.42
C GLU A 79 18.24 -4.12 -6.79
N TRP A 80 19.19 -3.61 -7.57
CA TRP A 80 19.26 -2.19 -7.93
C TRP A 80 17.99 -1.71 -8.66
N TYR A 81 17.32 -2.62 -9.39
CA TYR A 81 16.12 -2.34 -10.16
C TYR A 81 14.87 -2.29 -9.29
N GLU A 82 14.90 -2.81 -8.06
CA GLU A 82 13.71 -2.89 -7.22
C GLU A 82 13.17 -1.51 -6.85
N LYS A 83 13.98 -0.44 -6.95
CA LYS A 83 13.54 0.94 -6.77
C LYS A 83 12.58 1.44 -7.87
N PHE A 84 12.55 0.78 -9.03
CA PHE A 84 11.66 1.09 -10.16
C PHE A 84 10.39 0.24 -10.13
N HIS A 85 9.44 0.48 -11.03
CA HIS A 85 8.55 -0.60 -11.45
C HIS A 85 9.41 -1.65 -12.16
N TRP A 86 9.22 -2.92 -11.84
CA TRP A 86 10.03 -3.97 -12.44
C TRP A 86 9.26 -5.26 -12.51
N PHE A 87 9.62 -6.12 -13.46
CA PHE A 87 9.22 -7.51 -13.50
C PHE A 87 10.25 -8.30 -14.34
N ILE A 88 10.22 -9.62 -14.22
CA ILE A 88 10.91 -10.53 -15.13
C ILE A 88 9.86 -11.10 -16.09
N SER A 89 10.10 -10.98 -17.39
CA SER A 89 9.18 -11.50 -18.42
C SER A 89 9.05 -13.03 -18.32
N SER A 90 8.06 -13.59 -19.00
CA SER A 90 7.92 -15.05 -19.09
C SER A 90 9.10 -15.74 -19.78
N GLU A 91 9.88 -14.98 -20.56
CA GLU A 91 11.09 -15.41 -21.26
C GLU A 91 12.39 -15.06 -20.50
N GLY A 92 12.29 -14.47 -19.30
CA GLY A 92 13.45 -14.19 -18.44
C GLY A 92 14.09 -12.81 -18.63
N PHE A 93 13.51 -11.92 -19.45
CA PHE A 93 14.04 -10.57 -19.64
C PHE A 93 13.67 -9.66 -18.46
N LEU A 94 14.65 -8.89 -17.97
CA LEU A 94 14.40 -7.85 -16.98
C LEU A 94 13.72 -6.65 -17.64
N CYS A 95 12.54 -6.29 -17.13
CA CYS A 95 11.80 -5.11 -17.54
C CYS A 95 11.74 -4.12 -16.40
N ILE A 96 12.11 -2.86 -16.63
CA ILE A 96 12.10 -1.79 -15.62
C ILE A 96 11.36 -0.57 -16.13
N GLY A 97 10.65 0.16 -15.26
CA GLY A 97 9.93 1.38 -15.60
C GLY A 97 9.94 2.41 -14.49
N GLY A 98 10.02 3.69 -14.83
CA GLY A 98 10.02 4.76 -13.81
C GLY A 98 8.70 4.83 -13.05
N ARG A 99 8.76 5.13 -11.76
CA ARG A 99 7.58 5.31 -10.88
C ARG A 99 7.04 6.74 -10.91
N ASP A 100 7.87 7.68 -11.35
CA ASP A 100 7.63 9.11 -11.40
C ASP A 100 8.54 9.76 -12.45
N ALA A 101 8.39 11.08 -12.65
CA ALA A 101 9.18 11.82 -13.62
C ALA A 101 10.71 11.75 -13.37
N THR A 102 11.14 11.69 -12.11
CA THR A 102 12.57 11.65 -11.77
C THR A 102 13.17 10.29 -12.09
N SER A 103 12.47 9.22 -11.72
CA SER A 103 12.86 7.85 -12.01
C SER A 103 12.74 7.51 -13.49
N ASN A 104 11.79 8.08 -14.24
CA ASN A 104 11.75 8.02 -15.71
C ASN A 104 13.05 8.56 -16.31
N GLU A 105 13.53 9.73 -15.85
CA GLU A 105 14.82 10.24 -16.34
C GLU A 105 16.00 9.34 -16.00
N ILE A 106 16.01 8.73 -14.81
CA ILE A 106 17.07 7.81 -14.41
C ILE A 106 17.04 6.54 -15.28
N VAL A 107 15.86 5.96 -15.53
CA VAL A 107 15.71 4.77 -16.37
C VAL A 107 16.24 5.06 -17.78
N ILE A 108 15.78 6.13 -18.42
CA ILE A 108 16.19 6.48 -19.79
C ILE A 108 17.67 6.85 -19.87
N LYS A 109 18.19 7.66 -18.95
CA LYS A 109 19.57 8.18 -19.07
C LYS A 109 20.65 7.26 -18.53
N LYS A 110 20.35 6.47 -17.49
CA LYS A 110 21.37 5.68 -16.76
C LYS A 110 21.22 4.17 -16.90
N HIS A 111 20.06 3.68 -17.33
CA HIS A 111 19.77 2.25 -17.35
C HIS A 111 19.27 1.74 -18.71
N THR A 112 19.23 2.61 -19.72
CA THR A 112 18.93 2.24 -21.11
C THR A 112 20.24 2.15 -21.90
N GLU A 113 20.42 1.03 -22.57
CA GLU A 113 21.58 0.68 -23.40
C GLU A 113 21.12 0.37 -24.82
N GLU A 114 22.03 0.43 -25.79
CA GLU A 114 21.71 0.31 -27.23
C GLU A 114 20.86 -0.91 -27.59
N LYS A 115 21.06 -2.06 -26.92
CA LYS A 115 20.36 -3.33 -27.22
C LYS A 115 18.98 -3.45 -26.59
N ASP A 116 18.57 -2.46 -25.81
CA ASP A 116 17.27 -2.45 -25.14
C ASP A 116 16.13 -2.07 -26.10
N LEU A 117 14.90 -2.19 -25.61
CA LEU A 117 13.72 -1.56 -26.20
C LEU A 117 13.04 -0.66 -25.17
N VAL A 118 12.59 0.51 -25.61
CA VAL A 118 11.90 1.50 -24.79
C VAL A 118 10.42 1.52 -25.15
N LEU A 119 9.55 1.51 -24.14
CA LEU A 119 8.09 1.53 -24.28
C LEU A 119 7.50 2.73 -23.55
N HIS A 120 6.50 3.35 -24.18
CA HIS A 120 5.75 4.47 -23.62
C HIS A 120 4.39 4.61 -24.33
N THR A 121 3.48 5.41 -23.76
CA THR A 121 2.18 5.72 -24.38
C THR A 121 2.16 7.17 -24.86
N ASP A 122 1.31 7.56 -25.81
CA ASP A 122 1.18 8.99 -26.17
C ASP A 122 0.58 9.85 -25.04
N MET A 123 0.00 9.20 -24.02
CA MET A 123 -0.60 9.90 -22.89
C MET A 123 0.45 10.34 -21.85
N ALA A 124 0.28 11.56 -21.34
CA ALA A 124 1.09 12.07 -20.24
C ALA A 124 0.87 11.27 -18.94
N GLY A 125 1.94 11.12 -18.16
CA GLY A 125 1.92 10.35 -16.91
C GLY A 125 2.01 8.84 -17.11
N SER A 126 2.49 8.39 -18.27
CA SER A 126 2.94 7.01 -18.46
C SER A 126 4.38 6.84 -17.94
N PRO A 127 4.72 5.66 -17.41
CA PRO A 127 6.11 5.30 -17.20
C PRO A 127 6.83 5.13 -18.54
N PHE A 128 8.13 5.44 -18.58
CA PHE A 128 9.04 4.90 -19.59
C PHE A 128 9.50 3.53 -19.12
N PHE A 129 9.10 2.48 -19.82
CA PHE A 129 9.56 1.11 -19.58
C PHE A 129 10.71 0.75 -20.52
N VAL A 130 11.61 -0.10 -20.05
CA VAL A 130 12.77 -0.59 -20.78
C VAL A 130 12.85 -2.10 -20.60
N ILE A 131 12.90 -2.82 -21.72
CA ILE A 131 13.22 -4.25 -21.75
C ILE A 131 14.72 -4.36 -21.95
N LYS A 132 15.43 -4.87 -20.94
CA LYS A 132 16.88 -5.08 -21.01
C LYS A 132 17.21 -6.14 -22.05
N ASP A 133 18.15 -5.87 -22.96
CA ASP A 133 18.42 -6.70 -24.16
C ASP A 133 17.16 -6.95 -25.04
N GLY A 134 16.20 -6.04 -24.99
CA GLY A 134 14.87 -6.18 -25.59
C GLY A 134 14.86 -6.42 -27.10
N GLN A 135 15.91 -6.04 -27.84
CA GLN A 135 15.98 -6.31 -29.28
C GLN A 135 16.08 -7.81 -29.62
N LYS A 136 16.41 -8.66 -28.63
CA LYS A 136 16.38 -10.12 -28.75
C LYS A 136 15.09 -10.75 -28.24
N ALA A 137 14.22 -9.97 -27.63
CA ALA A 137 13.00 -10.47 -27.01
C ALA A 137 11.95 -10.80 -28.08
N SER A 138 11.13 -11.82 -27.83
CA SER A 138 10.02 -12.12 -28.73
C SER A 138 8.86 -11.14 -28.55
N GLU A 139 7.87 -11.23 -29.42
CA GLU A 139 6.65 -10.44 -29.31
C GLU A 139 5.93 -10.63 -27.97
N GLU A 140 6.09 -11.78 -27.31
CA GLU A 140 5.48 -12.05 -26.00
C GLU A 140 6.03 -11.12 -24.91
N THR A 141 7.36 -11.03 -24.77
CA THR A 141 7.97 -10.09 -23.81
C THR A 141 7.62 -8.63 -24.14
N ILE A 142 7.51 -8.27 -25.42
CA ILE A 142 7.11 -6.90 -25.82
C ILE A 142 5.65 -6.64 -25.42
N LYS A 143 4.73 -7.61 -25.62
CA LYS A 143 3.34 -7.53 -25.16
C LYS A 143 3.24 -7.41 -23.65
N GLU A 144 4.04 -8.17 -22.91
CA GLU A 144 4.13 -8.09 -21.45
C GLU A 144 4.57 -6.69 -21.00
N ALA A 145 5.67 -6.17 -21.55
CA ALA A 145 6.14 -4.83 -21.22
C ALA A 145 5.12 -3.75 -21.61
N ALA A 146 4.39 -3.93 -22.72
CA ALA A 146 3.32 -3.02 -23.11
C ALA A 146 2.17 -3.04 -22.11
N GLN A 147 1.74 -4.22 -21.65
CA GLN A 147 0.73 -4.37 -20.60
C GLN A 147 1.16 -3.68 -19.30
N ALA A 148 2.42 -3.82 -18.89
CA ALA A 148 2.94 -3.12 -17.71
C ALA A 148 2.91 -1.59 -17.91
N THR A 149 3.37 -1.12 -19.07
CA THR A 149 3.42 0.31 -19.42
C THR A 149 2.03 0.94 -19.36
N ALA A 150 1.03 0.30 -20.01
CA ALA A 150 -0.35 0.74 -19.98
C ALA A 150 -0.93 0.72 -18.56
N SER A 151 -0.69 -0.36 -17.81
CA SER A 151 -1.29 -0.56 -16.49
C SER A 151 -0.74 0.36 -15.41
N TYR A 152 0.53 0.76 -15.49
CA TYR A 152 1.11 1.74 -14.57
C TYR A 152 0.90 3.20 -15.01
N SER A 153 0.34 3.43 -16.21
CA SER A 153 0.03 4.78 -16.69
C SER A 153 -1.19 5.39 -16.00
N LYS A 154 -1.46 6.67 -16.30
CA LYS A 154 -2.67 7.36 -15.89
C LYS A 154 -3.98 6.68 -16.34
N ALA A 155 -3.93 5.81 -17.36
CA ALA A 155 -5.12 5.14 -17.91
C ALA A 155 -5.78 4.23 -16.89
N TRP A 156 -4.98 3.63 -16.00
CA TRP A 156 -5.49 2.83 -14.89
C TRP A 156 -6.41 3.65 -13.98
N LYS A 157 -5.95 4.85 -13.58
CA LYS A 157 -6.74 5.76 -12.74
C LYS A 157 -7.98 6.28 -13.47
N LEU A 158 -7.93 6.39 -14.79
CA LEU A 158 -9.08 6.77 -15.63
C LEU A 158 -10.06 5.61 -15.88
N GLY A 159 -9.72 4.38 -15.46
CA GLY A 159 -10.59 3.22 -15.62
C GLY A 159 -10.66 2.66 -17.05
N LEU A 160 -9.67 2.97 -17.90
CA LEU A 160 -9.62 2.41 -19.26
C LEU A 160 -9.28 0.92 -19.21
N SER A 161 -9.88 0.12 -20.08
CA SER A 161 -9.58 -1.31 -20.21
C SER A 161 -8.45 -1.61 -21.17
N VAL A 162 -8.16 -0.72 -22.13
CA VAL A 162 -7.11 -0.83 -23.14
C VAL A 162 -6.43 0.53 -23.34
N LEU A 163 -5.17 0.52 -23.78
CA LEU A 163 -4.43 1.72 -24.16
C LEU A 163 -3.40 1.37 -25.24
N ASP A 164 -3.23 2.25 -26.24
CA ASP A 164 -2.18 2.09 -27.23
C ASP A 164 -0.81 2.42 -26.61
N VAL A 165 0.16 1.53 -26.80
CA VAL A 165 1.54 1.64 -26.31
C VAL A 165 2.46 1.47 -27.50
N PHE A 166 3.42 2.38 -27.67
CA PHE A 166 4.46 2.20 -28.67
C PHE A 166 5.75 1.66 -28.04
N TYR A 167 6.57 1.04 -28.87
CA TYR A 167 7.95 0.71 -28.55
C TYR A 167 8.91 1.20 -29.62
N VAL A 168 10.11 1.57 -29.20
CA VAL A 168 11.19 2.12 -30.03
C VAL A 168 12.56 1.69 -29.53
N LYS A 169 13.56 1.87 -30.37
CA LYS A 169 14.96 1.72 -29.98
C LYS A 169 15.44 2.92 -29.17
N PRO A 170 16.46 2.74 -28.29
CA PRO A 170 17.03 3.81 -27.47
C PRO A 170 17.46 5.04 -28.27
N GLU A 171 18.06 4.88 -29.46
CA GLU A 171 18.52 6.01 -30.29
C GLU A 171 17.38 6.93 -30.77
N GLN A 172 16.14 6.43 -30.73
CA GLN A 172 14.96 7.20 -31.10
C GLN A 172 14.47 8.13 -29.99
N VAL A 173 14.96 7.96 -28.74
CA VAL A 173 14.50 8.69 -27.56
C VAL A 173 15.47 9.82 -27.25
N SER A 174 14.98 11.07 -27.21
CA SER A 174 15.83 12.25 -27.04
C SER A 174 15.20 13.32 -26.17
N LYS A 175 16.03 13.99 -25.37
CA LYS A 175 15.61 15.16 -24.57
C LYS A 175 15.70 16.48 -25.36
N LYS A 176 16.21 16.45 -26.59
CA LYS A 176 16.30 17.65 -27.44
C LYS A 176 14.96 17.84 -28.16
N ALA A 177 14.25 18.93 -27.82
CA ALA A 177 13.10 19.39 -28.59
C ALA A 177 13.56 20.02 -29.92
N LYS A 178 12.74 19.90 -30.98
CA LYS A 178 13.05 20.46 -32.30
C LYS A 178 13.05 22.00 -32.35
N SER A 179 12.32 22.68 -31.47
CA SER A 179 12.00 24.11 -31.57
C SER A 179 12.55 25.00 -30.44
N GLY A 180 13.51 24.53 -29.62
CA GLY A 180 14.03 25.32 -28.49
C GLY A 180 13.06 25.49 -27.31
N GLU A 181 11.90 24.84 -27.36
CA GLU A 181 10.95 24.79 -26.25
C GLU A 181 11.47 23.97 -25.05
N PHE A 182 11.09 24.40 -23.85
CA PHE A 182 11.44 23.72 -22.61
C PHE A 182 10.65 22.42 -22.46
N MET A 183 11.37 21.31 -22.31
CA MET A 183 10.77 20.01 -22.09
C MET A 183 10.52 19.78 -20.58
N PRO A 184 9.29 19.42 -20.16
CA PRO A 184 9.02 19.08 -18.77
C PRO A 184 9.94 17.96 -18.26
N LYS A 185 10.19 17.96 -16.95
CA LYS A 185 10.97 16.90 -16.29
C LYS A 185 10.32 15.53 -16.56
N GLY A 186 11.13 14.55 -16.97
CA GLY A 186 10.65 13.19 -17.27
C GLY A 186 9.97 13.00 -18.61
N ALA A 187 9.85 14.03 -19.45
CA ALA A 187 9.41 13.90 -20.84
C ALA A 187 10.60 13.68 -21.78
N PHE A 188 10.35 12.99 -22.90
CA PHE A 188 11.29 12.73 -23.98
C PHE A 188 10.56 12.77 -25.32
N MET A 189 11.25 13.24 -26.35
CA MET A 189 10.79 13.16 -27.74
C MET A 189 11.17 11.80 -28.32
N VAL A 190 10.28 11.25 -29.13
CA VAL A 190 10.51 10.02 -29.89
C VAL A 190 10.54 10.35 -31.37
N TYR A 191 11.58 9.90 -32.07
CA TYR A 191 11.81 10.18 -33.48
C TYR A 191 11.79 8.91 -34.33
N GLY A 192 11.45 9.05 -35.61
CA GLY A 192 11.39 7.94 -36.55
C GLY A 192 10.11 7.10 -36.43
N LYS A 193 10.16 5.88 -36.96
CA LYS A 193 9.01 4.97 -37.00
C LYS A 193 8.79 4.34 -35.63
N THR A 194 7.54 4.35 -35.17
CA THR A 194 7.10 3.67 -33.95
C THR A 194 6.27 2.43 -34.30
N SER A 195 6.31 1.42 -33.42
CA SER A 195 5.47 0.22 -33.52
C SER A 195 4.52 0.18 -32.34
N TYR A 196 3.23 -0.04 -32.59
CA TYR A 196 2.18 0.03 -31.58
C TYR A 196 1.63 -1.35 -31.21
N LEU A 197 1.25 -1.48 -29.94
CA LEU A 197 0.49 -2.57 -29.37
C LEU A 197 -0.68 -1.98 -28.59
N ARG A 198 -1.79 -2.72 -28.50
CA ARG A 198 -2.98 -2.31 -27.75
C ARG A 198 -3.29 -3.31 -26.63
N PRO A 199 -2.48 -3.36 -25.56
CA PRO A 199 -2.69 -4.29 -24.44
C PRO A 199 -3.93 -3.93 -23.62
N ASN A 200 -4.49 -4.96 -22.98
CA ASN A 200 -5.45 -4.77 -21.89
C ASN A 200 -4.72 -4.29 -20.62
N LEU A 201 -5.34 -3.36 -19.90
CA LEU A 201 -4.89 -2.93 -18.58
C LEU A 201 -5.27 -3.99 -17.56
N GLU A 202 -4.31 -4.83 -17.25
CA GLU A 202 -4.45 -5.95 -16.35
C GLU A 202 -3.08 -6.26 -15.76
N MET A 203 -3.03 -6.59 -14.48
CA MET A 203 -1.81 -6.94 -13.78
C MET A 203 -2.04 -8.12 -12.87
N ALA A 204 -1.01 -8.89 -12.59
CA ALA A 204 -1.03 -9.93 -11.58
C ALA A 204 -0.06 -9.59 -10.46
N ILE A 205 -0.43 -9.99 -9.24
CA ILE A 205 0.42 -10.00 -8.06
C ILE A 205 0.55 -11.44 -7.60
N GLY A 206 1.78 -11.91 -7.43
CA GLY A 206 2.06 -13.28 -7.03
C GLY A 206 3.16 -13.38 -6.00
N ILE A 207 3.37 -14.60 -5.53
CA ILE A 207 4.41 -14.95 -4.56
C ILE A 207 5.30 -16.05 -5.16
N ARG A 208 6.62 -15.87 -5.03
CA ARG A 208 7.66 -16.83 -5.43
C ARG A 208 8.58 -17.06 -4.23
N GLY A 209 8.48 -18.23 -3.60
CA GLY A 209 9.03 -18.45 -2.26
C GLY A 209 8.43 -17.45 -1.27
N GLU A 210 9.26 -16.54 -0.76
CA GLU A 210 8.83 -15.47 0.15
C GLU A 210 8.73 -14.09 -0.53
N GLN A 211 9.15 -13.98 -1.79
CA GLN A 211 9.17 -12.71 -2.51
C GLN A 211 7.81 -12.43 -3.17
N ILE A 212 7.27 -11.24 -2.94
CA ILE A 212 6.17 -10.72 -3.76
C ILE A 212 6.72 -10.25 -5.11
N ILE A 213 6.07 -10.69 -6.18
CA ILE A 213 6.32 -10.22 -7.54
C ILE A 213 5.02 -9.67 -8.13
N GLY A 214 5.12 -8.69 -9.02
CA GLY A 214 3.97 -8.16 -9.72
C GLY A 214 4.34 -7.66 -11.11
N GLY A 215 3.37 -7.69 -12.02
CA GLY A 215 3.64 -7.40 -13.42
C GLY A 215 2.53 -7.88 -14.34
N PRO A 216 2.84 -8.06 -15.64
CA PRO A 216 1.94 -8.66 -16.62
C PRO A 216 1.47 -10.05 -16.20
N VAL A 217 0.25 -10.42 -16.61
CA VAL A 217 -0.40 -11.65 -16.13
C VAL A 217 0.38 -12.90 -16.54
N SER A 218 0.81 -13.00 -17.80
CA SER A 218 1.59 -14.11 -18.33
C SER A 218 2.94 -14.25 -17.61
N ALA A 219 3.66 -13.13 -17.44
CA ALA A 219 4.94 -13.08 -16.72
C ALA A 219 4.83 -13.57 -15.28
N VAL A 220 3.85 -13.08 -14.51
CA VAL A 220 3.66 -13.49 -13.11
C VAL A 220 3.18 -14.93 -13.04
N LYS A 221 2.25 -15.35 -13.90
CA LYS A 221 1.77 -16.74 -13.96
C LYS A 221 2.90 -17.74 -14.21
N LYS A 222 3.91 -17.36 -15.01
CA LYS A 222 5.10 -18.20 -15.27
C LYS A 222 6.04 -18.28 -14.07
N ASN A 223 6.14 -17.20 -13.30
CA ASN A 223 7.16 -17.03 -12.27
C ASN A 223 6.67 -17.21 -10.82
N ALA A 224 5.36 -17.20 -10.56
CA ALA A 224 4.78 -17.30 -9.22
C ALA A 224 4.14 -18.67 -8.94
N GLU A 225 4.17 -19.10 -7.69
CA GLU A 225 3.48 -20.29 -7.21
C GLU A 225 1.97 -20.05 -7.06
N LYS A 226 1.62 -18.86 -6.55
CA LYS A 226 0.24 -18.38 -6.42
C LYS A 226 0.19 -16.95 -6.89
N PHE A 227 -0.88 -16.58 -7.57
CA PHE A 227 -1.10 -15.22 -8.05
C PHE A 227 -2.58 -14.83 -8.02
N VAL A 228 -2.81 -13.53 -8.03
CA VAL A 228 -4.12 -12.91 -8.15
C VAL A 228 -4.05 -11.82 -9.19
N THR A 229 -5.05 -11.78 -10.05
CA THR A 229 -5.13 -10.78 -11.11
C THR A 229 -5.97 -9.60 -10.67
N VAL A 230 -5.56 -8.41 -11.09
CA VAL A 230 -6.20 -7.14 -10.81
C VAL A 230 -6.42 -6.35 -12.09
N VAL A 231 -7.50 -5.58 -12.10
CA VAL A 231 -7.91 -4.70 -13.19
C VAL A 231 -8.25 -3.31 -12.63
N PRO A 232 -8.31 -2.27 -13.47
CA PRO A 232 -8.83 -0.96 -13.07
C PRO A 232 -10.20 -1.09 -12.41
N GLY A 233 -10.43 -0.35 -11.33
CA GLY A 233 -11.62 -0.53 -10.51
C GLY A 233 -11.88 0.59 -9.52
N LYS A 234 -12.84 0.37 -8.62
CA LYS A 234 -13.28 1.39 -7.66
C LYS A 234 -12.79 1.14 -6.24
N LEU A 235 -12.33 -0.07 -5.92
CA LEU A 235 -11.86 -0.36 -4.56
C LEU A 235 -10.53 0.34 -4.29
N LYS A 236 -10.34 0.76 -3.04
CA LYS A 236 -9.09 1.36 -2.61
C LYS A 236 -7.96 0.33 -2.70
N LYS A 237 -6.80 0.81 -3.14
CA LYS A 237 -5.57 0.01 -3.28
C LYS A 237 -5.22 -0.79 -2.02
N SER A 238 -5.32 -0.18 -0.84
CA SER A 238 -5.03 -0.85 0.45
C SER A 238 -6.01 -1.96 0.80
N ASP A 239 -7.29 -1.80 0.46
CA ASP A 239 -8.30 -2.84 0.68
C ASP A 239 -8.08 -4.04 -0.26
N VAL A 240 -7.69 -3.76 -1.50
CA VAL A 240 -7.31 -4.80 -2.46
C VAL A 240 -6.03 -5.52 -2.02
N ALA A 241 -5.00 -4.80 -1.57
CA ALA A 241 -3.77 -5.39 -1.06
C ALA A 241 -4.03 -6.35 0.11
N LYS A 242 -4.90 -5.97 1.06
CA LYS A 242 -5.34 -6.86 2.16
C LYS A 242 -6.03 -8.12 1.64
N LYS A 243 -6.88 -8.00 0.61
CA LYS A 243 -7.54 -9.17 -0.02
C LYS A 243 -6.54 -10.07 -0.75
N ILE A 244 -5.56 -9.51 -1.44
CA ILE A 244 -4.48 -10.26 -2.10
C ILE A 244 -3.66 -11.02 -1.06
N ARG A 245 -3.23 -10.34 0.01
CA ARG A 245 -2.48 -10.96 1.12
C ARG A 245 -3.22 -12.13 1.76
N LYS A 246 -4.55 -12.07 1.88
CA LYS A 246 -5.35 -13.21 2.36
C LYS A 246 -5.35 -14.41 1.41
N LYS A 247 -5.24 -14.18 0.10
CA LYS A 247 -5.23 -15.24 -0.93
C LYS A 247 -3.86 -15.87 -1.13
N ILE A 248 -2.79 -15.07 -1.17
CA ILE A 248 -1.43 -15.54 -1.53
C ILE A 248 -0.40 -15.45 -0.39
N GLY A 249 -0.70 -14.74 0.70
CA GLY A 249 0.26 -14.47 1.77
C GLY A 249 1.18 -13.28 1.46
N GLY A 250 2.35 -13.25 2.10
CA GLY A 250 3.42 -12.28 1.89
C GLY A 250 3.24 -10.91 2.56
N ASP A 251 4.17 -10.00 2.26
CA ASP A 251 4.28 -8.68 2.86
C ASP A 251 3.29 -7.69 2.23
N LEU A 252 2.55 -6.96 3.07
CA LEU A 252 1.50 -6.06 2.61
C LEU A 252 2.07 -4.84 1.85
N ASP A 253 3.19 -4.31 2.31
CA ASP A 253 3.81 -3.12 1.71
C ASP A 253 4.38 -3.46 0.34
N GLU A 254 4.96 -4.66 0.18
CA GLU A 254 5.39 -5.15 -1.13
C GLU A 254 4.22 -5.35 -2.09
N ILE A 255 3.10 -5.92 -1.65
CA ILE A 255 1.89 -6.05 -2.47
C ILE A 255 1.40 -4.68 -2.93
N GLU A 256 1.29 -3.71 -2.01
CA GLU A 256 0.89 -2.35 -2.37
C GLU A 256 1.88 -1.71 -3.34
N ARG A 257 3.18 -2.01 -3.22
CA ARG A 257 4.21 -1.44 -4.08
C ARG A 257 4.06 -1.81 -5.56
N PHE A 258 3.49 -2.98 -5.86
CA PHE A 258 3.25 -3.47 -7.24
C PHE A 258 1.86 -3.10 -7.78
N LEU A 259 0.92 -2.67 -6.94
CA LEU A 259 -0.38 -2.22 -7.43
C LEU A 259 -0.26 -0.84 -8.12
N PRO A 260 -0.88 -0.64 -9.30
CA PRO A 260 -0.93 0.66 -9.96
C PRO A 260 -1.54 1.78 -9.11
N SER A 261 -1.31 3.02 -9.55
CA SER A 261 -1.94 4.18 -8.93
C SER A 261 -3.41 4.30 -9.37
N GLY A 262 -4.33 4.38 -8.42
CA GLY A 262 -5.77 4.41 -8.68
C GLY A 262 -6.52 3.29 -7.96
N GLY A 263 -7.83 3.23 -8.19
CA GLY A 263 -8.64 2.12 -7.70
C GLY A 263 -8.41 0.86 -8.51
N CYS A 264 -8.56 -0.30 -7.88
CA CYS A 264 -8.42 -1.59 -8.54
C CYS A 264 -9.51 -2.55 -8.07
N ASN A 265 -9.82 -3.55 -8.89
CA ASN A 265 -10.67 -4.67 -8.52
C ASN A 265 -9.89 -5.97 -8.68
N LEU A 266 -10.26 -6.99 -7.90
CA LEU A 266 -9.80 -8.36 -8.16
C LEU A 266 -10.59 -8.93 -9.33
N LYS A 267 -9.89 -9.61 -10.23
CA LYS A 267 -10.49 -10.41 -11.29
C LYS A 267 -10.64 -11.86 -10.83
#